data_AF-A0A0C3CXG8-F1
#
_entry.id   AF-A0A0C3CXG8-F1
#
_cell.length_a   1.000
_cell.length_b   1.000
_cell.length_c   1.000
_cell.angle_alpha   90.00
_cell.angle_beta   90.00
_cell.angle_gamma   90.00
#
_symmetry.space_group_name_H-M   'P 1'
#
loop_
_entity.id
_entity.type
_entity.pdbx_description
1 polymer ?
#
loop_
_entity_poly.entity_id
_entity_poly.type
_entity_poly.pdbx_seq_one_letter_code
_entity_poly.pdbx_strand_id
1 'polypeptide(L)'
;MRSSSTSATAALLLTRVLAVFPHLPVIKPRQDNSICTIGTGQNGECMSTSSCADSGGISTVGFCTGATDTQCCTYGECSASGVSGLCQPTSSCDGGSTTAGLCPGASNIECCTYGLCTVSGVSGVCQLKLLCSGVTTAGYCPGPNNIECCTGSGPTPCIPGVNQATLNLTETSEGWSPTPYPDPDGNPTIGYGHECQTATCSEIPYAIPLSYADGQLLLQSDLTIAETCITNDISDSVTLNPNQYGALVDWAFNVGCGNAGSSTLVRELNEGEDPETVVSTELPKWVYGSGPDPLPGLVIRRNAEVQLFNTSTTGVSHPPSC
;
A
#
# COMPACT_ATOMS: atom_id res chain seq x y z
N MET A 1 -69.04 58.03 24.87
CA MET A 1 -68.24 56.95 24.23
C MET A 1 -68.67 56.82 22.79
N ARG A 2 -68.02 57.59 21.91
CA ARG A 2 -68.02 57.47 20.45
C ARG A 2 -67.04 58.52 19.92
N SER A 3 -66.27 58.10 18.92
CA SER A 3 -65.72 58.94 17.84
C SER A 3 -64.58 59.92 18.16
N SER A 4 -63.41 59.52 17.65
CA SER A 4 -62.60 60.29 16.69
C SER A 4 -61.89 61.55 17.17
N SER A 5 -60.56 61.47 17.25
CA SER A 5 -59.66 62.60 17.08
C SER A 5 -58.53 62.25 16.12
N THR A 6 -58.55 62.94 14.99
CA THR A 6 -57.47 63.15 14.02
C THR A 6 -56.21 63.70 14.67
N SER A 7 -55.03 63.23 14.24
CA SER A 7 -53.83 64.07 14.22
C SER A 7 -52.89 63.65 13.08
N ALA A 8 -52.68 64.58 12.17
CA ALA A 8 -51.66 64.53 11.13
C ALA A 8 -50.26 64.60 11.75
N THR A 9 -49.32 63.83 11.21
CA THR A 9 -47.89 64.04 11.49
C THR A 9 -47.11 63.98 10.19
N ALA A 10 -46.22 64.94 10.04
CA ALA A 10 -45.52 65.31 8.82
C ALA A 10 -44.52 64.25 8.32
N ALA A 11 -44.38 64.21 6.99
CA ALA A 11 -43.41 63.41 6.26
C ALA A 11 -41.99 63.93 6.49
N LEU A 12 -41.09 63.03 6.92
CA LEU A 12 -39.64 63.22 6.85
C LEU A 12 -39.10 62.23 5.81
N LEU A 13 -38.58 62.77 4.70
CA LEU A 13 -37.90 62.00 3.67
C LEU A 13 -36.66 61.30 4.28
N LEU A 14 -36.70 59.97 4.35
CA LEU A 14 -35.51 59.14 4.42
C LEU A 14 -35.44 58.31 3.14
N THR A 15 -34.59 58.75 2.21
CA THR A 15 -34.23 58.01 1.00
C THR A 15 -33.60 56.69 1.42
N ARG A 16 -34.36 55.59 1.32
CA ARG A 16 -33.82 54.23 1.51
C ARG A 16 -32.90 53.92 0.34
N VAL A 17 -31.59 53.95 0.59
CA VAL A 17 -30.62 53.25 -0.26
C VAL A 17 -30.89 51.75 -0.07
N LEU A 18 -31.57 51.14 -1.04
CA LEU A 18 -31.61 49.68 -1.16
C LEU A 18 -30.18 49.23 -1.47
N ALA A 19 -29.45 48.81 -0.44
CA ALA A 19 -28.23 48.05 -0.61
C ALA A 19 -28.63 46.74 -1.32
N VAL A 20 -28.31 46.66 -2.61
CA VAL A 20 -28.33 45.40 -3.36
C VAL A 20 -27.22 44.55 -2.78
N PHE A 21 -27.56 43.66 -1.84
CA PHE A 21 -26.67 42.57 -1.48
C PHE A 21 -26.55 41.67 -2.71
N PRO A 22 -25.35 41.46 -3.28
CA PRO A 22 -25.18 40.44 -4.28
C PRO A 22 -25.64 39.12 -3.65
N HIS A 23 -26.54 38.42 -4.33
CA HIS A 23 -26.92 37.07 -3.94
C HIS A 23 -25.64 36.24 -3.88
N LEU A 24 -25.17 35.94 -2.67
CA LEU A 24 -24.29 34.81 -2.45
C LEU A 24 -25.02 33.61 -3.04
N PRO A 25 -24.37 32.83 -3.92
CA PRO A 25 -24.98 31.62 -4.44
C PRO A 25 -25.36 30.76 -3.23
N VAL A 26 -26.64 30.41 -3.14
CA VAL A 26 -27.10 29.35 -2.25
C VAL A 26 -26.33 28.10 -2.67
N ILE A 27 -25.32 27.72 -1.90
CA ILE A 27 -24.65 26.44 -2.07
C ILE A 27 -25.72 25.40 -1.72
N LYS A 28 -26.35 24.85 -2.76
CA LYS A 28 -27.17 23.64 -2.62
C LYS A 28 -26.31 22.62 -1.86
N PRO A 29 -26.85 21.89 -0.87
CA PRO A 29 -26.14 20.75 -0.33
C PRO A 29 -25.69 19.86 -1.50
N ARG A 30 -24.37 19.63 -1.60
CA ARG A 30 -23.78 18.77 -2.63
C ARG A 30 -24.46 17.42 -2.49
N GLN A 31 -25.11 16.97 -3.55
CA GLN A 31 -25.74 15.65 -3.58
C GLN A 31 -24.69 14.60 -3.22
N ASP A 32 -25.13 13.60 -2.47
CA ASP A 32 -24.45 12.43 -1.90
C ASP A 32 -23.92 11.45 -2.99
N ASN A 33 -23.27 12.01 -4.02
CA ASN A 33 -22.70 11.30 -5.17
C ASN A 33 -21.16 11.36 -5.11
N SER A 34 -20.59 11.39 -3.90
CA SER A 34 -19.14 11.43 -3.67
C SER A 34 -18.48 10.08 -3.83
N ILE A 35 -19.21 8.97 -3.71
CA ILE A 35 -18.66 7.61 -3.81
C ILE A 35 -18.98 7.04 -5.18
N CYS A 36 -18.02 6.31 -5.76
CA CYS A 36 -18.16 5.58 -7.01
C CYS A 36 -17.64 4.16 -6.84
N THR A 37 -18.14 3.24 -7.67
CA THR A 37 -17.73 1.83 -7.67
C THR A 37 -17.31 1.45 -9.08
N ILE A 38 -16.05 1.06 -9.26
CA ILE A 38 -15.52 0.68 -10.59
C ILE A 38 -15.91 -0.78 -10.95
N GLY A 39 -15.61 -1.21 -12.17
CA GLY A 39 -15.99 -2.54 -12.67
C GLY A 39 -15.46 -3.74 -11.86
N THR A 40 -14.38 -3.56 -11.09
CA THR A 40 -13.85 -4.58 -10.17
C THR A 40 -14.68 -4.69 -8.88
N GLY A 41 -15.54 -3.71 -8.61
CA GLY A 41 -16.25 -3.53 -7.35
C GLY A 41 -15.55 -2.58 -6.38
N GLN A 42 -14.30 -2.15 -6.62
CA GLN A 42 -13.61 -1.25 -5.70
C GLN A 42 -14.34 0.10 -5.60
N ASN A 43 -14.53 0.55 -4.36
CA ASN A 43 -15.11 1.86 -4.06
C ASN A 43 -14.04 2.95 -4.05
N GLY A 44 -14.40 4.13 -4.56
CA GLY A 44 -13.56 5.30 -4.65
C GLY A 44 -14.37 6.58 -4.49
N GLU A 45 -13.75 7.73 -4.76
CA GLU A 45 -14.40 9.03 -4.67
C GLU A 45 -14.46 9.76 -6.03
N CYS A 46 -15.60 10.39 -6.33
CA CYS A 46 -15.78 11.23 -7.51
C CYS A 46 -15.12 12.60 -7.32
N MET A 47 -13.97 12.79 -7.96
CA MET A 47 -13.19 14.04 -7.92
C MET A 47 -12.51 14.32 -9.27
N SER A 48 -11.88 15.49 -9.41
CA SER A 48 -11.13 15.79 -10.64
C SER A 48 -9.92 14.87 -10.77
N THR A 49 -9.53 14.56 -12.01
CA THR A 49 -8.33 13.75 -12.28
C THR A 49 -7.07 14.34 -11.67
N SER A 50 -6.96 15.67 -11.61
CA SER A 50 -5.85 16.36 -10.94
C SER A 50 -5.83 16.10 -9.44
N SER A 51 -6.94 16.32 -8.75
CA SER A 51 -7.01 16.11 -7.30
C SER A 51 -6.85 14.65 -6.92
N CYS A 52 -7.31 13.73 -7.77
CA CYS A 52 -7.09 12.30 -7.58
C CYS A 52 -5.60 11.96 -7.62
N ALA A 53 -4.87 12.44 -8.63
CA ALA A 53 -3.42 12.25 -8.75
C ALA A 53 -2.66 12.89 -7.58
N ASP A 54 -3.02 14.11 -7.18
CA ASP A 54 -2.43 14.81 -6.03
C ASP A 54 -2.63 14.04 -4.71
N SER A 55 -3.69 13.22 -4.64
CA SER A 55 -4.02 12.39 -3.50
C SER A 55 -3.44 10.97 -3.58
N GLY A 56 -2.62 10.67 -4.60
CA GLY A 56 -2.04 9.34 -4.81
C GLY A 56 -3.02 8.29 -5.32
N GLY A 57 -4.17 8.70 -5.88
CA GLY A 57 -5.17 7.80 -6.42
C GLY A 57 -5.13 7.67 -7.95
N ILE A 58 -5.90 6.72 -8.47
CA ILE A 58 -6.05 6.40 -9.89
C ILE A 58 -7.45 6.77 -10.36
N SER A 59 -7.53 7.56 -11.44
CA SER A 59 -8.79 8.00 -12.03
C SER A 59 -9.34 7.03 -13.07
N THR A 60 -10.57 6.57 -12.88
CA THR A 60 -11.29 5.71 -13.83
C THR A 60 -12.50 6.45 -14.42
N VAL A 61 -12.51 6.59 -15.75
CA VAL A 61 -13.56 7.29 -16.49
C VAL A 61 -14.88 6.51 -16.53
N GLY A 62 -16.01 7.22 -16.52
CA GLY A 62 -17.35 6.64 -16.75
C GLY A 62 -18.09 6.17 -15.50
N PHE A 63 -17.48 6.29 -14.32
CA PHE A 63 -18.06 5.87 -13.03
C PHE A 63 -18.55 7.03 -12.16
N CYS A 64 -18.42 8.26 -12.65
CA CYS A 64 -18.86 9.49 -11.98
C CYS A 64 -19.70 10.35 -12.92
N THR A 65 -20.66 11.05 -12.34
CA THR A 65 -21.44 12.08 -13.06
C THR A 65 -20.81 13.44 -12.85
N GLY A 66 -20.87 14.33 -13.85
CA GLY A 66 -20.38 15.69 -13.71
C GLY A 66 -19.50 16.14 -14.86
N ALA A 67 -18.49 16.96 -14.53
CA ALA A 67 -17.55 17.50 -15.50
C ALA A 67 -16.72 16.38 -16.15
N THR A 68 -16.17 16.64 -17.33
CA THR A 68 -15.40 15.65 -18.11
C THR A 68 -14.15 15.16 -17.40
N ASP A 69 -13.61 15.97 -16.48
CA ASP A 69 -12.48 15.65 -15.63
C ASP A 69 -12.88 15.01 -14.30
N THR A 70 -14.18 14.88 -14.01
CA THR A 70 -14.67 14.20 -12.80
C THR A 70 -14.70 12.69 -13.05
N GLN A 71 -13.80 11.97 -12.40
CA GLN A 71 -13.63 10.53 -12.56
C GLN A 71 -13.63 9.84 -11.21
N CYS A 72 -13.77 8.51 -11.22
CA CYS A 72 -13.74 7.72 -10.00
C CYS A 72 -12.29 7.53 -9.55
N CYS A 73 -11.94 8.10 -8.40
CA CYS A 73 -10.62 8.01 -7.81
C CYS A 73 -10.55 6.83 -6.84
N THR A 74 -9.78 5.81 -7.17
CA THR A 74 -9.50 4.67 -6.28
C THR A 74 -8.06 4.74 -5.77
N TYR A 75 -7.80 4.15 -4.60
CA TYR A 75 -6.53 4.28 -3.88
C TYR A 75 -5.74 2.97 -3.79
N GLY A 76 -6.10 2.00 -4.63
CA GLY A 76 -5.40 0.71 -4.69
C GLY A 76 -5.64 -0.19 -3.49
N GLU A 77 -4.65 -1.01 -3.22
CA GLU A 77 -4.65 -2.07 -2.21
C GLU A 77 -3.87 -1.61 -0.97
N CYS A 78 -4.05 -2.33 0.14
CA CYS A 78 -3.32 -2.10 1.38
C CYS A 78 -3.16 -3.41 2.15
N SER A 79 -2.31 -3.40 3.17
CA SER A 79 -2.18 -4.52 4.11
C SER A 79 -2.29 -4.02 5.54
N ALA A 80 -3.26 -4.54 6.28
CA ALA A 80 -3.40 -4.26 7.71
C ALA A 80 -3.09 -5.54 8.49
N SER A 81 -2.02 -5.50 9.30
CA SER A 81 -1.56 -6.65 10.09
C SER A 81 -1.34 -7.93 9.26
N GLY A 82 -0.80 -7.79 8.05
CA GLY A 82 -0.56 -8.92 7.13
C GLY A 82 -1.81 -9.40 6.38
N VAL A 83 -2.97 -8.77 6.58
CA VAL A 83 -4.20 -9.07 5.83
C VAL A 83 -4.38 -8.08 4.70
N SER A 84 -4.42 -8.58 3.47
CA SER A 84 -4.68 -7.76 2.29
C SER A 84 -6.08 -7.14 2.32
N GLY A 85 -6.16 -5.88 1.93
CA GLY A 85 -7.35 -5.07 1.90
C GLY A 85 -7.36 -4.09 0.74
N LEU A 86 -8.40 -3.26 0.69
CA LEU A 86 -8.58 -2.21 -0.31
C LEU A 86 -8.64 -0.84 0.35
N CYS A 87 -7.88 0.10 -0.18
CA CYS A 87 -8.00 1.50 0.17
C CYS A 87 -9.27 2.08 -0.45
N GLN A 88 -10.22 2.40 0.42
CA GLN A 88 -11.54 2.90 0.02
C GLN A 88 -12.13 3.77 1.12
N PRO A 89 -13.19 4.55 0.83
CA PRO A 89 -13.90 5.30 1.86
C PRO A 89 -14.33 4.39 3.02
N THR A 90 -14.14 4.84 4.26
CA THR A 90 -14.54 4.10 5.47
C THR A 90 -16.03 3.73 5.46
N SER A 91 -16.86 4.60 4.91
CA SER A 91 -18.30 4.38 4.70
C SER A 91 -18.64 3.30 3.67
N SER A 92 -17.67 2.86 2.87
CA SER A 92 -17.81 1.85 1.82
C SER A 92 -17.22 0.49 2.23
N CYS A 93 -16.63 0.39 3.43
CA CYS A 93 -16.06 -0.84 3.97
C CYS A 93 -17.15 -1.77 4.54
N ASP A 94 -18.13 -2.15 3.72
CA ASP A 94 -19.27 -2.95 4.15
C ASP A 94 -18.84 -4.38 4.52
N GLY A 95 -19.03 -4.73 5.79
CA GLY A 95 -18.66 -6.05 6.34
C GLY A 95 -17.16 -6.27 6.53
N GLY A 96 -16.35 -5.22 6.37
CA GLY A 96 -14.92 -5.24 6.66
C GLY A 96 -14.54 -4.51 7.96
N SER A 97 -13.23 -4.43 8.20
CA SER A 97 -12.61 -3.65 9.27
C SER A 97 -11.66 -2.62 8.65
N THR A 98 -11.74 -1.36 9.09
CA THR A 98 -10.88 -0.30 8.59
C THR A 98 -9.66 -0.10 9.48
N THR A 99 -8.54 0.27 8.87
CA THR A 99 -7.31 0.65 9.57
C THR A 99 -6.74 1.92 8.96
N ALA A 100 -6.65 2.98 9.76
CA ALA A 100 -6.20 4.29 9.35
C ALA A 100 -4.68 4.35 9.08
N GLY A 101 -4.27 5.28 8.21
CA GLY A 101 -2.85 5.57 7.95
C GLY A 101 -2.12 4.58 7.04
N LEU A 102 -2.84 3.61 6.47
CA LEU A 102 -2.30 2.60 5.55
C LEU A 102 -2.64 2.85 4.08
N CYS A 103 -3.31 3.97 3.80
CA CYS A 103 -3.78 4.33 2.47
C CYS A 103 -3.41 5.77 2.13
N PRO A 104 -3.09 6.06 0.86
CA PRO A 104 -3.01 7.43 0.38
C PRO A 104 -4.40 8.07 0.33
N GLY A 105 -4.42 9.40 0.24
CA GLY A 105 -5.65 10.18 0.08
C GLY A 105 -6.15 10.86 1.35
N ALA A 106 -7.44 11.15 1.37
CA ALA A 106 -8.09 11.83 2.48
C ALA A 106 -8.18 10.94 3.71
N SER A 107 -8.42 11.53 4.89
CA SER A 107 -8.46 10.79 6.16
C SER A 107 -9.58 9.74 6.25
N ASN A 108 -10.59 9.84 5.38
CA ASN A 108 -11.66 8.84 5.27
C ASN A 108 -11.31 7.69 4.34
N ILE A 109 -10.13 7.69 3.71
CA ILE A 109 -9.62 6.55 2.94
C ILE A 109 -8.75 5.72 3.88
N GLU A 110 -9.27 4.55 4.26
CA GLU A 110 -8.61 3.65 5.19
C GLU A 110 -8.47 2.27 4.57
N CYS A 111 -7.57 1.47 5.12
CA CYS A 111 -7.38 0.10 4.66
C CYS A 111 -8.54 -0.77 5.12
N CYS A 112 -9.39 -1.20 4.20
CA CYS A 112 -10.52 -2.07 4.50
C CYS A 112 -10.15 -3.54 4.26
N THR A 113 -10.15 -4.34 5.32
CA THR A 113 -9.90 -5.79 5.29
C THR A 113 -11.17 -6.58 5.59
N TYR A 114 -11.32 -7.77 5.02
CA TYR A 114 -12.58 -8.55 5.07
C TYR A 114 -12.50 -9.83 5.91
N GLY A 115 -11.38 -10.03 6.61
CA GLY A 115 -11.23 -11.07 7.63
C GLY A 115 -11.21 -12.50 7.09
N LEU A 116 -11.78 -13.42 7.86
CA LEU A 116 -11.79 -14.85 7.57
C LEU A 116 -13.11 -15.30 6.94
N CYS A 117 -13.05 -16.36 6.15
CA CYS A 117 -14.19 -17.00 5.50
C CYS A 117 -14.16 -18.52 5.69
N THR A 118 -15.26 -19.19 5.34
CA THR A 118 -15.35 -20.66 5.40
C THR A 118 -16.12 -21.21 4.20
N VAL A 119 -15.47 -22.04 3.39
CA VAL A 119 -16.08 -22.71 2.22
C VAL A 119 -16.16 -24.20 2.52
N SER A 120 -17.37 -24.75 2.56
CA SER A 120 -17.59 -26.20 2.79
C SER A 120 -16.88 -26.75 4.03
N GLY A 121 -16.75 -25.93 5.08
CA GLY A 121 -16.06 -26.30 6.34
C GLY A 121 -14.54 -26.11 6.33
N VAL A 122 -13.96 -25.62 5.22
CA VAL A 122 -12.55 -25.24 5.13
C VAL A 122 -12.41 -23.75 5.42
N SER A 123 -11.60 -23.41 6.42
CA SER A 123 -11.26 -22.01 6.73
C SER A 123 -10.41 -21.38 5.63
N GLY A 124 -10.65 -20.11 5.36
CA GLY A 124 -9.91 -19.31 4.38
C GLY A 124 -9.81 -17.84 4.80
N VAL A 125 -9.12 -17.05 3.99
CA VAL A 125 -8.96 -15.60 4.17
C VAL A 125 -9.67 -14.87 3.05
N CYS A 126 -10.42 -13.82 3.39
CA CYS A 126 -10.99 -12.89 2.44
C CYS A 126 -9.91 -11.93 1.96
N GLN A 127 -9.46 -12.14 0.73
CA GLN A 127 -8.43 -11.35 0.10
C GLN A 127 -8.72 -11.22 -1.39
N LEU A 128 -7.89 -10.44 -2.07
CA LEU A 128 -8.03 -10.28 -3.50
C LEU A 128 -7.81 -11.60 -4.22
N LYS A 129 -8.66 -11.85 -5.22
CA LYS A 129 -8.58 -13.04 -6.07
C LYS A 129 -7.17 -13.29 -6.62
N LEU A 130 -6.48 -12.21 -6.99
CA LEU A 130 -5.15 -12.25 -7.59
C LEU A 130 -4.03 -12.57 -6.57
N LEU A 131 -4.26 -12.30 -5.29
CA LEU A 131 -3.30 -12.57 -4.20
C LEU A 131 -3.47 -13.97 -3.59
N CYS A 132 -4.53 -14.68 -3.96
CA CYS A 132 -4.78 -16.01 -3.45
C CYS A 132 -3.84 -17.04 -4.09
N SER A 133 -2.95 -17.61 -3.30
CA SER A 133 -2.10 -18.75 -3.67
C SER A 133 -2.83 -20.10 -3.67
N GLY A 134 -4.08 -20.12 -3.20
CA GLY A 134 -4.94 -21.31 -3.14
C GLY A 134 -6.12 -21.28 -4.12
N VAL A 135 -7.25 -21.85 -3.70
CA VAL A 135 -8.52 -21.87 -4.44
C VAL A 135 -9.38 -20.70 -4.00
N THR A 136 -9.72 -19.84 -4.96
CA THR A 136 -10.66 -18.73 -4.76
C THR A 136 -12.10 -19.19 -4.93
N THR A 137 -12.97 -18.78 -4.01
CA THR A 137 -14.41 -19.04 -4.07
C THR A 137 -15.20 -17.75 -3.84
N ALA A 138 -15.87 -17.27 -4.88
CA ALA A 138 -16.73 -16.09 -4.83
C ALA A 138 -17.96 -16.27 -3.91
N GLY A 139 -18.44 -15.16 -3.33
CA GLY A 139 -19.68 -15.12 -2.54
C GLY A 139 -19.53 -15.54 -1.07
N TYR A 140 -18.32 -15.83 -0.61
CA TYR A 140 -18.02 -16.22 0.78
C TYR A 140 -17.33 -15.10 1.58
N CYS A 141 -17.11 -13.95 0.95
CA CYS A 141 -16.52 -12.78 1.57
C CYS A 141 -17.43 -11.56 1.39
N PRO A 142 -17.54 -10.70 2.41
CA PRO A 142 -18.12 -9.38 2.24
C PRO A 142 -17.22 -8.50 1.37
N GLY A 143 -17.79 -7.41 0.84
CA GLY A 143 -17.05 -6.45 0.03
C GLY A 143 -17.17 -6.65 -1.48
N PRO A 144 -16.23 -6.09 -2.25
CA PRO A 144 -16.31 -6.05 -3.71
C PRO A 144 -16.02 -7.39 -4.37
N ASN A 145 -16.43 -7.51 -5.65
CA ASN A 145 -16.43 -8.76 -6.40
C ASN A 145 -15.04 -9.41 -6.58
N ASN A 146 -13.98 -8.62 -6.44
CA ASN A 146 -12.60 -9.10 -6.51
C ASN A 146 -12.04 -9.61 -5.17
N ILE A 147 -12.81 -9.50 -4.08
CA ILE A 147 -12.52 -10.14 -2.79
C ILE A 147 -13.24 -11.49 -2.75
N GLU A 148 -12.47 -12.56 -2.88
CA GLU A 148 -12.99 -13.93 -2.86
C GLU A 148 -12.41 -14.69 -1.67
N CYS A 149 -13.10 -15.73 -1.22
CA CYS A 149 -12.58 -16.57 -0.15
C CYS A 149 -11.45 -17.43 -0.69
N CYS A 150 -10.23 -17.21 -0.20
CA CYS A 150 -9.07 -18.00 -0.53
C CYS A 150 -8.96 -19.19 0.44
N THR A 151 -9.12 -20.41 -0.07
CA THR A 151 -9.00 -21.66 0.68
C THR A 151 -7.87 -22.52 0.13
N GLY A 152 -7.23 -23.36 0.95
CA GLY A 152 -6.08 -24.16 0.50
C GLY A 152 -4.74 -23.42 0.51
N SER A 153 -4.73 -22.16 0.97
CA SER A 153 -3.68 -21.72 1.87
C SER A 153 -3.63 -22.76 3.00
N GLY A 154 -2.47 -23.31 3.34
CA GLY A 154 -2.31 -23.95 4.66
C GLY A 154 -2.61 -22.92 5.77
N PRO A 155 -2.21 -23.14 7.03
CA PRO A 155 -1.92 -21.96 7.84
C PRO A 155 -1.03 -21.06 6.97
N THR A 156 -1.51 -19.89 6.58
CA THR A 156 -0.68 -18.88 5.92
C THR A 156 0.56 -18.81 6.81
N PRO A 157 1.77 -19.15 6.30
CA PRO A 157 2.96 -18.92 7.08
C PRO A 157 2.86 -17.48 7.54
N CYS A 158 2.96 -17.28 8.84
CA CYS A 158 2.77 -15.98 9.44
C CYS A 158 3.97 -15.12 9.02
N ILE A 159 3.93 -14.55 7.81
CA ILE A 159 5.03 -13.78 7.23
C ILE A 159 4.63 -12.30 7.30
N PRO A 160 5.34 -11.49 8.09
CA PRO A 160 5.08 -10.06 8.18
C PRO A 160 5.59 -9.38 6.90
N GLY A 161 4.77 -8.55 6.27
CA GLY A 161 5.21 -7.72 5.16
C GLY A 161 6.18 -6.61 5.60
N VAL A 162 7.03 -6.15 4.69
CA VAL A 162 7.91 -5.00 4.95
C VAL A 162 7.14 -3.68 5.02
N ASN A 163 7.73 -2.68 5.68
CA ASN A 163 7.15 -1.33 5.78
C ASN A 163 7.59 -0.41 4.63
N GLN A 164 6.99 0.78 4.53
CA GLN A 164 7.32 1.73 3.47
C GLN A 164 8.80 2.18 3.47
N ALA A 165 9.43 2.28 4.64
CA ALA A 165 10.84 2.66 4.71
C ALA A 165 11.75 1.62 4.03
N THR A 166 11.38 0.34 4.14
CA THR A 166 12.06 -0.77 3.46
C THR A 166 11.83 -0.72 1.96
N LEU A 167 10.59 -0.52 1.52
CA LEU A 167 10.29 -0.36 0.08
C LEU A 167 11.13 0.78 -0.53
N ASN A 168 11.17 1.94 0.12
CA ASN A 168 11.96 3.08 -0.36
C ASN A 168 13.47 2.74 -0.46
N LEU A 169 14.01 1.96 0.49
CA LEU A 169 15.39 1.50 0.47
C LEU A 169 15.66 0.56 -0.71
N THR A 170 14.79 -0.43 -0.90
CA THR A 170 14.92 -1.41 -1.99
C THR A 170 14.79 -0.74 -3.35
N GLU A 171 13.79 0.13 -3.53
CA GLU A 171 13.59 0.90 -4.77
C GLU A 171 14.83 1.74 -5.14
N THR A 172 15.45 2.38 -4.15
CA THR A 172 16.67 3.18 -4.35
C THR A 172 17.85 2.30 -4.77
N SER A 173 17.89 1.05 -4.29
CA SER A 173 18.99 0.12 -4.51
C SER A 173 18.90 -0.63 -5.83
N GLU A 174 17.69 -1.04 -6.23
CA GLU A 174 17.45 -1.80 -7.48
C GLU A 174 17.42 -0.90 -8.71
N GLY A 175 16.91 0.32 -8.57
CA GLY A 175 16.65 1.22 -9.70
C GLY A 175 15.35 0.90 -10.45
N TRP A 176 14.86 1.85 -11.25
CA TRP A 176 13.53 1.81 -11.86
C TRP A 176 13.58 1.72 -13.38
N SER A 177 12.81 0.80 -13.97
CA SER A 177 12.47 0.80 -15.40
C SER A 177 10.98 0.56 -15.65
N PRO A 178 10.26 1.50 -16.29
CA PRO A 178 8.84 1.31 -16.62
C PRO A 178 8.63 0.38 -17.82
N THR A 179 9.68 -0.04 -18.52
CA THR A 179 9.59 -0.95 -19.69
C THR A 179 10.62 -2.07 -19.58
N PRO A 180 10.37 -3.24 -20.19
CA PRO A 180 11.34 -4.33 -20.19
C PRO A 180 12.70 -3.90 -20.75
N TYR A 181 13.78 -4.31 -20.09
CA TYR A 181 15.17 -4.09 -20.49
C TYR A 181 15.99 -5.37 -20.28
N PRO A 182 17.07 -5.62 -21.03
CA PRO A 182 17.96 -6.74 -20.74
C PRO A 182 18.83 -6.44 -19.51
N ASP A 183 18.87 -7.35 -18.55
CA ASP A 183 19.86 -7.35 -17.47
C ASP A 183 21.30 -7.62 -18.00
N PRO A 184 22.34 -7.61 -17.15
CA PRO A 184 23.71 -7.92 -17.59
C PRO A 184 23.91 -9.30 -18.23
N ASP A 185 23.06 -10.27 -17.92
CA ASP A 185 23.08 -11.64 -18.47
C ASP A 185 22.19 -11.79 -19.71
N GLY A 186 21.40 -10.76 -20.05
CA GLY A 186 20.53 -10.67 -21.21
C GLY A 186 19.08 -11.10 -20.95
N ASN A 187 18.68 -11.33 -19.70
CA ASN A 187 17.30 -11.69 -19.36
C ASN A 187 16.41 -10.44 -19.37
N PRO A 188 15.14 -10.56 -19.81
CA PRO A 188 14.21 -9.43 -19.78
C PRO A 188 13.81 -9.09 -18.34
N THR A 189 13.93 -7.83 -17.96
CA THR A 189 13.71 -7.33 -16.61
C THR A 189 12.85 -6.06 -16.63
N ILE A 190 11.99 -5.84 -15.65
CA ILE A 190 11.14 -4.64 -15.53
C ILE A 190 11.05 -4.14 -14.08
N GLY A 191 10.59 -2.91 -13.89
CA GLY A 191 10.29 -2.36 -12.58
C GLY A 191 11.55 -2.19 -11.75
N TYR A 192 11.54 -2.79 -10.56
CA TYR A 192 12.66 -2.81 -9.61
C TYR A 192 13.38 -4.17 -9.64
N GLY A 193 13.82 -4.60 -10.82
CA GLY A 193 14.59 -5.83 -10.99
C GLY A 193 13.79 -7.11 -11.19
N HIS A 194 12.49 -7.02 -11.49
CA HIS A 194 11.65 -8.21 -11.75
C HIS A 194 12.09 -8.92 -13.03
N GLU A 195 12.57 -10.16 -12.93
CA GLU A 195 12.92 -11.00 -14.08
C GLU A 195 11.65 -11.55 -14.76
N CYS A 196 11.44 -11.14 -16.00
CA CYS A 196 10.31 -11.56 -16.82
C CYS A 196 10.57 -12.96 -17.43
N GLN A 197 9.54 -13.77 -17.53
CA GLN A 197 9.53 -15.03 -18.28
C GLN A 197 9.44 -14.81 -19.79
N THR A 198 8.91 -13.66 -20.23
CA THR A 198 8.80 -13.30 -21.65
C THR A 198 9.52 -11.99 -21.95
N ALA A 199 10.01 -11.83 -23.18
CA ALA A 199 10.68 -10.61 -23.62
C ALA A 199 9.80 -9.34 -23.52
N THR A 200 8.48 -9.50 -23.57
CA THR A 200 7.50 -8.41 -23.44
C THR A 200 7.02 -8.20 -22.01
N CYS A 201 7.40 -9.08 -21.07
CA CYS A 201 6.90 -9.09 -19.70
C CYS A 201 5.36 -9.09 -19.60
N SER A 202 4.67 -9.69 -20.56
CA SER A 202 3.20 -9.66 -20.66
C SER A 202 2.48 -10.52 -19.61
N GLU A 203 3.23 -11.33 -18.88
CA GLU A 203 2.77 -12.20 -17.79
C GLU A 203 2.52 -11.46 -16.48
N ILE A 204 3.07 -10.25 -16.29
CA ILE A 204 2.76 -9.45 -15.11
C ILE A 204 1.32 -8.92 -15.21
N PRO A 205 0.59 -8.76 -14.09
CA PRO A 205 -0.81 -8.35 -14.10
C PRO A 205 -1.01 -6.84 -14.36
N TYR A 206 0.06 -6.11 -14.67
CA TYR A 206 0.08 -4.66 -14.79
C TYR A 206 0.26 -4.20 -16.23
N ALA A 207 -0.23 -2.99 -16.52
CA ALA A 207 -0.04 -2.38 -17.83
C ALA A 207 1.43 -2.02 -18.04
N ILE A 208 1.90 -2.13 -19.30
CA ILE A 208 3.23 -1.69 -19.73
C ILE A 208 3.04 -0.52 -20.71
N PRO A 209 3.68 0.65 -20.50
CA PRO A 209 4.69 0.94 -19.48
C PRO A 209 4.15 0.91 -18.05
N LEU A 210 4.93 0.33 -17.14
CA LEU A 210 4.61 0.14 -15.74
C LEU A 210 4.51 1.51 -15.05
N SER A 211 3.44 1.72 -14.27
CA SER A 211 3.35 2.89 -13.40
C SER A 211 4.20 2.69 -12.15
N TYR A 212 4.64 3.77 -11.48
CA TYR A 212 5.37 3.64 -10.22
C TYR A 212 4.58 2.86 -9.16
N ALA A 213 3.27 3.09 -9.07
CA ALA A 213 2.40 2.38 -8.14
C ALA A 213 2.36 0.87 -8.44
N ASP A 214 2.17 0.51 -9.71
CA ASP A 214 2.20 -0.91 -10.14
C ASP A 214 3.59 -1.54 -9.93
N GLY A 215 4.65 -0.75 -10.13
CA GLY A 215 6.03 -1.12 -9.85
C GLY A 215 6.29 -1.46 -8.39
N GLN A 216 5.76 -0.65 -7.47
CA GLN A 216 5.85 -0.91 -6.03
C GLN A 216 5.05 -2.14 -5.62
N LEU A 217 3.91 -2.41 -6.25
CA LEU A 217 3.12 -3.62 -6.01
C LEU A 217 3.85 -4.87 -6.52
N LEU A 218 4.46 -4.79 -7.71
CA LEU A 218 5.30 -5.86 -8.24
C LEU A 218 6.49 -6.15 -7.32
N LEU A 219 7.18 -5.10 -6.85
CA LEU A 219 8.29 -5.23 -5.91
C LEU A 219 7.86 -5.87 -4.58
N GLN A 220 6.72 -5.46 -4.02
CA GLN A 220 6.18 -6.09 -2.80
C GLN A 220 5.92 -7.58 -3.01
N SER A 221 5.39 -7.97 -4.18
CA SER A 221 5.21 -9.38 -4.53
C SER A 221 6.54 -10.12 -4.61
N ASP A 222 7.57 -9.52 -5.22
CA ASP A 222 8.89 -10.13 -5.35
C ASP A 222 9.60 -10.29 -3.99
N LEU A 223 9.40 -9.33 -3.08
CA LEU A 223 9.95 -9.35 -1.72
C LEU A 223 9.39 -10.49 -0.85
N THR A 224 8.22 -11.04 -1.17
CA THR A 224 7.61 -12.13 -0.38
C THR A 224 8.53 -13.35 -0.21
N ILE A 225 9.39 -13.61 -1.18
CA ILE A 225 10.40 -14.67 -1.10
C ILE A 225 11.41 -14.34 0.01
N ALA A 226 11.96 -13.13 0.02
CA ALA A 226 12.93 -12.69 1.03
C ALA A 226 12.30 -12.56 2.42
N GLU A 227 11.07 -12.04 2.52
CA GLU A 227 10.28 -12.00 3.75
C GLU A 227 10.10 -13.40 4.34
N THR A 228 9.71 -14.37 3.50
CA THR A 228 9.54 -15.77 3.91
C THR A 228 10.85 -16.35 4.44
N CYS A 229 11.97 -16.10 3.76
CA CYS A 229 13.26 -16.62 4.17
C CYS A 229 13.71 -16.05 5.50
N ILE A 230 13.73 -14.73 5.66
CA ILE A 230 14.15 -14.07 6.90
C ILE A 230 13.28 -14.50 8.09
N THR A 231 11.97 -14.59 7.90
CA THR A 231 11.04 -15.00 8.96
C THR A 231 11.28 -16.44 9.40
N ASN A 232 11.61 -17.35 8.47
CA ASN A 232 11.87 -18.74 8.80
C ASN A 232 13.30 -18.98 9.32
N ASP A 233 14.26 -18.18 8.85
CA ASP A 233 15.68 -18.35 9.17
C ASP A 233 16.03 -17.74 10.54
N ILE A 234 15.29 -16.73 11.00
CA ILE A 234 15.50 -16.11 12.32
C ILE A 234 14.59 -16.78 13.36
N SER A 235 15.16 -17.16 14.50
CA SER A 235 14.44 -17.81 15.60
C SER A 235 13.41 -16.88 16.24
N ASP A 236 12.29 -17.44 16.70
CA ASP A 236 11.24 -16.69 17.41
C ASP A 236 11.70 -16.09 18.75
N SER A 237 12.89 -16.45 19.25
CA SER A 237 13.51 -15.80 20.41
C SER A 237 14.06 -14.41 20.11
N VAL A 238 14.28 -14.08 18.83
CA VAL A 238 14.78 -12.78 18.39
C VAL A 238 13.61 -11.83 18.19
N THR A 239 13.66 -10.63 18.76
CA THR A 239 12.62 -9.62 18.55
C THR A 239 13.14 -8.50 17.65
N LEU A 240 12.48 -8.28 16.51
CA LEU A 240 12.81 -7.23 15.55
C LEU A 240 11.63 -6.30 15.32
N ASN A 241 11.89 -4.99 15.35
CA ASN A 241 10.92 -3.99 14.92
C ASN A 241 10.81 -3.93 13.38
N PRO A 242 9.82 -3.22 12.81
CA PRO A 242 9.60 -3.19 11.36
C PRO A 242 10.80 -2.76 10.51
N ASN A 243 11.58 -1.76 10.96
CA ASN A 243 12.78 -1.35 10.24
C ASN A 243 13.91 -2.38 10.34
N GLN A 244 14.07 -3.00 11.50
CA GLN A 244 15.07 -4.05 11.71
C GLN A 244 14.78 -5.27 10.82
N TYR A 245 13.53 -5.73 10.82
CA TYR A 245 13.08 -6.81 9.95
C TYR A 245 13.27 -6.44 8.47
N GLY A 246 12.79 -5.25 8.08
CA GLY A 246 12.87 -4.78 6.71
C GLY A 246 14.28 -4.65 6.15
N ALA A 247 15.25 -4.16 6.94
CA ALA A 247 16.64 -4.11 6.53
C ALA A 247 17.24 -5.49 6.23
N LEU A 248 16.86 -6.52 6.99
CA LEU A 248 17.29 -7.90 6.73
C LEU A 248 16.59 -8.49 5.50
N VAL A 249 15.33 -8.12 5.25
CA VAL A 249 14.60 -8.51 4.04
C VAL A 249 15.21 -7.89 2.79
N ASP A 250 15.55 -6.59 2.79
CA ASP A 250 16.24 -5.94 1.66
C ASP A 250 17.59 -6.61 1.37
N TRP A 251 18.35 -6.91 2.42
CA TRP A 251 19.61 -7.63 2.29
C TRP A 251 19.40 -9.03 1.69
N ALA A 252 18.44 -9.80 2.20
CA ALA A 252 18.13 -11.15 1.70
C ALA A 252 17.60 -11.13 0.25
N PHE A 253 16.86 -10.11 -0.14
CA PHE A 253 16.43 -9.89 -1.53
C PHE A 253 17.65 -9.74 -2.44
N ASN A 254 18.66 -8.99 -2.00
CA ASN A 254 19.88 -8.79 -2.77
C ASN A 254 20.81 -10.01 -2.84
N VAL A 255 21.02 -10.70 -1.72
CA VAL A 255 22.00 -11.81 -1.66
C VAL A 255 21.38 -13.18 -1.92
N GLY A 256 20.05 -13.28 -1.89
CA GLY A 256 19.28 -14.51 -2.01
C GLY A 256 19.21 -15.31 -0.70
N CYS A 257 18.11 -16.05 -0.53
CA CYS A 257 17.80 -16.79 0.69
C CYS A 257 18.88 -17.77 1.13
N GLY A 258 19.49 -18.51 0.19
CA GLY A 258 20.53 -19.49 0.54
C GLY A 258 21.75 -18.86 1.20
N ASN A 259 22.16 -17.68 0.72
CA ASN A 259 23.27 -16.93 1.31
C ASN A 259 22.87 -16.30 2.64
N ALA A 260 21.66 -15.73 2.73
CA ALA A 260 21.16 -15.13 3.95
C ALA A 260 21.03 -16.16 5.09
N GLY A 261 20.32 -17.27 4.87
CA GLY A 261 20.04 -18.29 5.89
C GLY A 261 21.28 -19.04 6.38
N SER A 262 22.33 -19.16 5.56
CA SER A 262 23.60 -19.80 5.95
C SER A 262 24.65 -18.81 6.50
N SER A 263 24.30 -17.53 6.62
CA SER A 263 25.21 -16.47 7.02
C SER A 263 25.65 -16.54 8.49
N THR A 264 26.78 -15.91 8.80
CA THR A 264 27.16 -15.64 10.19
C THR A 264 26.19 -14.69 10.87
N LEU A 265 25.61 -13.74 10.13
CA LEU A 265 24.60 -12.79 10.63
C LEU A 265 23.40 -13.53 11.24
N VAL A 266 22.74 -14.39 10.46
CA VAL A 266 21.57 -15.15 10.94
C VAL A 266 21.94 -16.08 12.09
N ARG A 267 23.12 -16.73 12.02
CA ARG A 267 23.60 -17.57 13.12
C ARG A 267 23.74 -16.78 14.43
N GLU A 268 24.41 -15.63 14.41
CA GLU A 268 24.65 -14.82 15.61
C GLU A 268 23.35 -14.26 16.19
N LEU A 269 22.41 -13.82 15.34
CA LEU A 269 21.06 -13.44 15.79
C LEU A 269 20.37 -14.59 16.54
N ASN A 270 20.40 -15.80 15.95
CA ASN A 270 19.77 -16.98 16.55
C ASN A 270 20.47 -17.50 17.81
N GLU A 271 21.76 -17.18 17.98
CA GLU A 271 22.52 -17.44 19.20
C GLU A 271 22.20 -16.43 20.32
N GLY A 272 21.40 -15.40 20.02
CA GLY A 272 20.93 -14.39 20.97
C GLY A 272 21.88 -13.22 21.15
N GLU A 273 22.82 -13.02 20.21
CA GLU A 273 23.67 -11.85 20.19
C GLU A 273 22.86 -10.58 19.91
N ASP A 274 23.39 -9.43 20.33
CA ASP A 274 22.73 -8.13 20.18
C ASP A 274 22.48 -7.80 18.70
N PRO A 275 21.22 -7.62 18.25
CA PRO A 275 20.93 -7.46 16.83
C PRO A 275 21.58 -6.24 16.17
N GLU A 276 21.67 -5.10 16.88
CA GLU A 276 22.31 -3.89 16.34
C GLU A 276 23.81 -4.11 16.13
N THR A 277 24.47 -4.77 17.09
CA THR A 277 25.87 -5.16 16.99
C THR A 277 26.11 -6.10 15.81
N VAL A 278 25.37 -7.22 15.74
CA VAL A 278 25.51 -8.23 14.68
C VAL A 278 25.32 -7.63 13.29
N VAL A 279 24.27 -6.82 13.11
CA VAL A 279 23.97 -6.20 11.82
C VAL A 279 25.05 -5.20 11.43
N SER A 280 25.54 -4.39 12.38
CA SER A 280 26.61 -3.42 12.12
C SER A 280 27.95 -4.07 11.76
N THR A 281 28.23 -5.29 12.20
CA THR A 281 29.48 -6.01 11.93
C THR A 281 29.40 -6.92 10.71
N GLU A 282 28.26 -7.59 10.50
CA GLU A 282 28.13 -8.62 9.47
C GLU A 282 27.68 -8.08 8.11
N LEU A 283 26.73 -7.12 8.04
CA LEU A 283 26.28 -6.58 6.75
C LEU A 283 27.42 -5.97 5.90
N PRO A 284 28.37 -5.19 6.46
CA PRO A 284 29.47 -4.62 5.68
C PRO A 284 30.40 -5.64 4.99
N LYS A 285 30.29 -6.94 5.34
CA LYS A 285 31.06 -8.01 4.69
C LYS A 285 30.43 -8.46 3.36
N TRP A 286 29.16 -8.16 3.12
CA TRP A 286 28.38 -8.55 1.94
C TRP A 286 28.44 -7.50 0.83
N VAL A 287 29.67 -7.17 0.42
CA VAL A 287 29.96 -6.09 -0.55
C VAL A 287 30.68 -6.57 -1.80
N TYR A 288 30.79 -7.88 -2.01
CA TYR A 288 31.53 -8.47 -3.12
C TYR A 288 30.58 -9.14 -4.11
N GLY A 289 30.91 -9.05 -5.40
CA GLY A 289 30.28 -9.84 -6.46
C GLY A 289 31.13 -11.05 -6.82
N SER A 290 31.25 -11.35 -8.12
CA SER A 290 32.14 -12.41 -8.62
C SER A 290 33.64 -12.07 -8.56
N GLY A 291 33.99 -10.79 -8.37
CA GLY A 291 35.36 -10.29 -8.29
C GLY A 291 35.92 -10.18 -6.86
N PRO A 292 37.24 -9.97 -6.71
CA PRO A 292 37.89 -9.88 -5.40
C PRO A 292 37.69 -8.52 -4.71
N ASP A 293 37.26 -7.50 -5.44
CA ASP A 293 37.14 -6.14 -4.94
C ASP A 293 35.71 -5.83 -4.45
N PRO A 294 35.56 -5.02 -3.38
CA PRO A 294 34.25 -4.52 -2.97
C PRO A 294 33.59 -3.71 -4.09
N LEU A 295 32.30 -3.96 -4.33
CA LEU A 295 31.47 -3.19 -5.26
C LEU A 295 30.92 -1.94 -4.54
N PRO A 296 31.20 -0.72 -5.03
CA PRO A 296 30.75 0.51 -4.37
C PRO A 296 29.24 0.59 -4.14
N GLY A 297 28.43 0.08 -5.08
CA GLY A 297 26.98 0.03 -4.94
C GLY A 297 26.53 -0.84 -3.76
N LEU A 298 27.17 -2.00 -3.56
CA LEU A 298 26.87 -2.86 -2.41
C LEU A 298 27.33 -2.22 -1.10
N VAL A 299 28.50 -1.56 -1.08
CA VAL A 299 28.94 -0.81 0.12
C VAL A 299 27.90 0.26 0.52
N ILE A 300 27.36 1.00 -0.46
CA ILE A 300 26.31 2.00 -0.21
C ILE A 300 25.05 1.32 0.34
N ARG A 301 24.59 0.24 -0.29
CA ARG A 301 23.40 -0.50 0.13
C ARG A 301 23.52 -1.06 1.55
N ARG A 302 24.62 -1.76 1.87
CA ARG A 302 24.86 -2.30 3.22
C ARG A 302 24.88 -1.20 4.29
N ASN A 303 25.45 -0.04 4.00
CA ASN A 303 25.41 1.10 4.92
C ASN A 303 23.98 1.63 5.13
N ALA A 304 23.17 1.66 4.07
CA ALA A 304 21.78 2.12 4.14
C ALA A 304 20.88 1.11 4.90
N GLU A 305 21.10 -0.19 4.74
CA GLU A 305 20.45 -1.24 5.54
C GLU A 305 20.80 -1.12 7.02
N VAL A 306 22.08 -0.94 7.37
CA VAL A 306 22.52 -0.70 8.77
C VAL A 306 21.86 0.57 9.33
N GLN A 307 21.75 1.63 8.53
CA GLN A 307 21.06 2.86 8.94
C GLN A 307 19.56 2.65 9.16
N LEU A 308 18.89 1.91 8.26
CA LEU A 308 17.48 1.56 8.42
C LEU A 308 17.30 0.74 9.70
N PHE A 309 18.12 -0.29 9.91
CA PHE A 309 18.07 -1.16 11.08
C PHE A 309 18.18 -0.39 12.40
N ASN A 310 19.08 0.59 12.46
CA ASN A 310 19.29 1.44 13.64
C ASN A 310 18.26 2.57 13.80
N THR A 311 17.37 2.75 12.82
CA THR A 311 16.30 3.75 12.91
C THR A 311 15.11 3.15 13.65
N SER A 312 14.81 3.67 14.84
CA SER A 312 13.74 3.14 15.69
C SER A 312 12.36 3.21 15.01
N THR A 313 11.62 2.11 15.09
CA THR A 313 10.19 2.05 14.73
C THR A 313 9.39 1.35 15.81
N THR A 314 8.11 1.70 15.90
CA THR A 314 7.18 1.06 16.85
C THR A 314 6.59 -0.20 16.23
N GLY A 315 6.47 -1.25 17.03
CA GLY A 315 5.89 -2.52 16.62
C GLY A 315 6.90 -3.66 16.68
N VAL A 316 6.39 -4.86 16.45
CA VAL A 316 7.17 -6.09 16.34
C VAL A 316 6.79 -6.73 15.01
N SER A 317 7.78 -6.96 14.16
CA SER A 317 7.61 -7.74 12.93
C SER A 317 8.09 -9.17 13.13
N HIS A 318 9.15 -9.40 13.92
CA HIS A 318 9.63 -10.75 14.26
C HIS A 318 9.72 -10.93 15.79
N PRO A 319 9.28 -12.06 16.38
CA PRO A 319 8.46 -13.09 15.73
C PRO A 319 7.11 -12.50 15.30
N PRO A 320 6.53 -13.05 14.23
CA PRO A 320 5.28 -12.54 13.70
C PRO A 320 4.10 -13.00 14.58
N SER A 321 3.10 -12.13 14.75
CA SER A 321 2.03 -12.29 15.78
C SER A 321 0.70 -12.82 15.25
N CYS A 322 0.69 -13.35 14.04
CA CYS A 322 -0.40 -14.15 13.46
C CYS A 322 -0.22 -15.65 13.80
#